data_AF-A0A520M9E8-F1
#
_entry.id   AF-A0A520M9E8-F1
#
_cell.length_a   1.000
_cell.length_b   1.000
_cell.length_c   1.000
_cell.angle_alpha   90.00
_cell.angle_beta   90.00
_cell.angle_gamma   90.00
#
_symmetry.space_group_name_H-M   'P 1'
#
loop_
_entity.id
_entity.type
_entity.pdbx_description
1 polymer ?
#
loop_
_entity_poly.entity_id
_entity_poly.type
_entity_poly.pdbx_seq_one_letter_code
_entity_poly.pdbx_strand_id
1 'polypeptide(L)'
;MSRVVMLRTTVVFLMATLIAMFFVAAQTSLSNLWWLSSVDMPITGSIIISMLLRDLIGMSVAGAFPIIAVVVAGLAIAFFVAHILLKIISIERKIIYALAGGAALFAIVVLMPLAFYNLDLIAGARTLLGKGILITGGMIAGYYFGAKSKKVVANEKS
;
A
#
# COMPACT_ATOMS: atom_id res chain seq x y z
N MET A 1 27.59 1.22 -0.84
CA MET A 1 26.52 0.38 -0.27
C MET A 1 26.81 -1.04 -0.72
N SER A 2 27.08 -1.97 0.21
CA SER A 2 27.40 -3.36 -0.15
C SER A 2 26.22 -4.04 -0.86
N ARG A 3 26.50 -5.01 -1.75
CA ARG A 3 25.47 -5.82 -2.43
C ARG A 3 24.48 -6.44 -1.44
N VAL A 4 24.95 -6.82 -0.25
CA VAL A 4 24.13 -7.40 0.83
C VAL A 4 23.10 -6.40 1.37
N VAL A 5 23.47 -5.13 1.51
CA VAL A 5 22.59 -4.08 2.01
C VAL A 5 21.54 -3.67 0.98
N MET A 6 21.91 -3.70 -0.30
CA MET A 6 20.97 -3.49 -1.39
C MET A 6 19.89 -4.58 -1.39
N LEU A 7 20.29 -5.85 -1.30
CA LEU A 7 19.37 -7.00 -1.24
C LEU A 7 18.42 -6.91 -0.04
N ARG A 8 18.94 -6.63 1.16
CA ARG A 8 18.13 -6.50 2.38
C ARG A 8 17.14 -5.33 2.29
N THR A 9 17.55 -4.22 1.70
CA THR A 9 16.66 -3.05 1.52
C THR A 9 15.53 -3.39 0.55
N THR A 10 15.81 -4.11 -0.54
CA THR A 10 14.79 -4.61 -1.47
C THR A 10 13.79 -5.54 -0.77
N VAL A 11 14.25 -6.46 0.09
CA VAL A 11 13.34 -7.32 0.86
C VAL A 11 12.45 -6.50 1.80
N VAL A 12 12.98 -5.48 2.46
CA VAL A 12 12.19 -4.58 3.32
C VAL A 12 11.17 -3.77 2.50
N PHE A 13 11.52 -3.36 1.29
CA PHE A 13 10.61 -2.70 0.35
C PHE A 13 9.45 -3.62 -0.08
N LEU A 14 9.76 -4.87 -0.43
CA LEU A 14 8.75 -5.88 -0.78
C LEU A 14 7.80 -6.14 0.41
N MET A 15 8.33 -6.24 1.63
CA MET A 15 7.50 -6.38 2.83
C MET A 15 6.60 -5.17 3.07
N ALA A 16 7.11 -3.94 2.88
CA ALA A 16 6.28 -2.74 2.97
C ALA A 16 5.15 -2.74 1.91
N THR A 17 5.47 -3.17 0.69
CA THR A 17 4.48 -3.31 -0.39
C THR A 17 3.41 -4.33 -0.02
N LEU A 18 3.79 -5.48 0.54
CA LEU A 18 2.84 -6.51 0.99
C LEU A 18 1.91 -5.98 2.09
N ILE A 19 2.44 -5.18 3.03
CA ILE A 19 1.62 -4.51 4.06
C ILE A 19 0.60 -3.57 3.39
N ALA A 20 1.04 -2.72 2.45
CA ALA A 20 0.14 -1.83 1.73
C ALA A 20 -0.94 -2.61 0.96
N MET A 21 -0.55 -3.68 0.26
CA MET A 21 -1.48 -4.54 -0.49
C MET A 21 -2.49 -5.26 0.42
N PHE A 22 -2.07 -5.68 1.61
CA PHE A 22 -2.98 -6.26 2.59
C PHE A 22 -4.08 -5.26 2.98
N PHE A 23 -3.73 -4.00 3.25
CA PHE A 23 -4.72 -2.95 3.52
C PHE A 23 -5.63 -2.69 2.32
N VAL A 24 -5.09 -2.66 1.09
CA VAL A 24 -5.87 -2.50 -0.14
C VAL A 24 -6.87 -3.63 -0.31
N ALA A 25 -6.43 -4.88 -0.20
CA ALA A 25 -7.30 -6.04 -0.33
C ALA A 25 -8.35 -6.10 0.78
N ALA A 26 -7.94 -5.94 2.05
CA ALA A 26 -8.86 -5.99 3.19
C ALA A 26 -9.95 -4.92 3.10
N GLN A 27 -9.58 -3.68 2.74
CA GLN A 27 -10.56 -2.59 2.60
C GLN A 27 -11.49 -2.80 1.40
N THR A 28 -10.97 -3.38 0.31
CA THR A 28 -11.77 -3.72 -0.88
C THR A 28 -12.77 -4.82 -0.57
N SER A 29 -12.34 -5.89 0.10
CA SER A 29 -13.22 -6.97 0.53
C SER A 29 -14.30 -6.49 1.50
N LEU A 30 -13.94 -5.62 2.46
CA LEU A 30 -14.91 -5.07 3.40
C LEU A 30 -15.97 -4.21 2.68
N SER A 31 -15.54 -3.41 1.71
CA SER A 31 -16.45 -2.59 0.91
C SER A 31 -17.35 -3.42 0.00
N ASN A 32 -16.82 -4.53 -0.54
CA ASN A 32 -17.58 -5.50 -1.31
C ASN A 32 -18.61 -6.23 -0.46
N LEU A 33 -18.26 -6.67 0.75
CA LEU A 33 -19.17 -7.33 1.70
C LEU A 33 -20.27 -6.38 2.16
N TRP A 34 -19.94 -5.11 2.42
CA TRP A 34 -20.94 -4.12 2.76
C TRP A 34 -21.94 -3.95 1.61
N TRP A 35 -21.45 -3.81 0.38
CA TRP A 35 -22.32 -3.74 -0.79
C TRP A 35 -23.20 -5.00 -0.93
N LEU A 36 -22.63 -6.19 -0.73
CA LEU A 36 -23.35 -7.47 -0.78
C LEU A 36 -24.48 -7.54 0.27
N SER A 37 -24.22 -7.01 1.46
CA SER A 37 -25.20 -6.88 2.56
C SER A 37 -26.35 -5.97 2.16
N SER A 38 -26.07 -4.90 1.42
CA SER A 38 -27.08 -3.95 0.94
C SER A 38 -28.01 -4.51 -0.15
N VAL A 39 -27.71 -5.68 -0.73
CA VAL A 39 -28.54 -6.35 -1.75
C VAL A 39 -29.15 -7.64 -1.20
N ASP A 40 -29.30 -7.75 0.13
CA ASP A 40 -29.92 -8.88 0.85
C ASP A 40 -29.34 -10.26 0.51
N MET A 41 -28.04 -10.33 0.18
CA MET A 41 -27.36 -11.60 -0.04
C MET A 41 -26.89 -12.20 1.30
N PRO A 42 -27.08 -13.51 1.55
CA PRO A 42 -26.61 -14.14 2.77
C PRO A 42 -25.08 -14.16 2.85
N ILE A 43 -24.53 -13.45 3.83
CA ILE A 43 -23.08 -13.41 4.08
C ILE A 43 -22.74 -14.45 5.16
N THR A 44 -22.04 -15.51 4.74
CA THR A 44 -21.48 -16.53 5.66
C THR A 44 -20.00 -16.22 5.93
N GLY A 45 -19.46 -16.63 7.09
CA GLY A 45 -18.03 -16.43 7.41
C GLY A 45 -17.05 -17.02 6.38
N SER A 46 -17.43 -18.09 5.70
CA SER A 46 -16.67 -18.68 4.58
C SER A 46 -16.57 -17.74 3.36
N ILE A 47 -17.60 -16.93 3.10
CA ILE A 47 -17.65 -15.94 2.01
C ILE A 47 -16.67 -14.80 2.32
N ILE A 48 -16.57 -14.39 3.59
CA ILE A 48 -15.64 -13.34 4.03
C ILE A 48 -14.19 -13.75 3.77
N ILE A 49 -13.79 -14.95 4.22
CA ILE A 49 -12.42 -15.45 4.05
C ILE A 49 -12.10 -15.67 2.56
N SER A 50 -13.04 -16.25 1.80
CA SER A 50 -12.83 -16.51 0.38
C SER A 50 -12.79 -15.23 -0.47
N MET A 51 -13.57 -14.19 -0.14
CA MET A 51 -13.46 -12.87 -0.77
C MET A 51 -12.11 -12.23 -0.48
N LEU A 52 -11.66 -12.24 0.78
CA LEU A 52 -10.36 -11.67 1.15
C LEU A 52 -9.21 -12.33 0.38
N LEU A 53 -9.21 -13.67 0.30
CA LEU A 53 -8.20 -14.42 -0.46
C LEU A 53 -8.30 -14.16 -1.97
N ARG A 54 -9.53 -14.09 -2.52
CA ARG A 54 -9.75 -13.76 -3.93
C ARG A 54 -9.31 -12.35 -4.27
N ASP A 55 -9.57 -11.36 -3.42
CA ASP A 55 -9.12 -9.99 -3.63
C ASP A 55 -7.61 -9.89 -3.47
N LEU A 56 -7.01 -10.58 -2.49
CA LEU A 56 -5.57 -10.57 -2.28
C LEU A 56 -4.81 -11.22 -3.45
N ILE A 57 -5.29 -12.35 -3.98
CA ILE A 57 -4.65 -13.04 -5.13
C ILE A 57 -5.05 -12.39 -6.46
N GLY A 58 -6.33 -12.06 -6.61
CA GLY A 58 -6.92 -11.48 -7.81
C GLY A 58 -6.40 -10.07 -8.09
N MET A 59 -6.36 -9.18 -7.10
CA MET A 59 -5.82 -7.82 -7.29
C MET A 59 -4.29 -7.80 -7.39
N SER A 60 -3.62 -8.85 -6.94
CA SER A 60 -2.17 -8.95 -7.00
C SER A 60 -1.68 -9.57 -8.32
N VAL A 61 -2.06 -10.81 -8.62
CA VAL A 61 -1.39 -11.61 -9.67
C VAL A 61 -2.33 -12.04 -10.80
N ALA A 62 -3.63 -12.20 -10.51
CA ALA A 62 -4.57 -12.86 -11.43
C ALA A 62 -5.64 -11.93 -12.04
N GLY A 63 -5.58 -10.63 -11.79
CA GLY A 63 -6.59 -9.65 -12.20
C GLY A 63 -6.30 -8.99 -13.54
N ALA A 64 -7.35 -8.54 -14.23
CA ALA A 64 -7.25 -7.80 -15.49
C ALA A 64 -6.42 -6.50 -15.38
N PHE A 65 -6.39 -5.90 -14.18
CA PHE A 65 -5.52 -4.78 -13.82
C PHE A 65 -4.68 -5.17 -12.60
N PRO A 66 -3.37 -5.38 -12.73
CA PRO A 66 -2.51 -5.74 -11.60
C PRO A 66 -2.28 -4.52 -10.70
N ILE A 67 -3.18 -4.31 -9.74
CA ILE A 67 -3.12 -3.19 -8.79
C ILE A 67 -1.81 -3.22 -7.99
N ILE A 68 -1.25 -4.40 -7.73
CA ILE A 68 0.07 -4.52 -7.11
C ILE A 68 1.16 -3.81 -7.90
N ALA A 69 1.12 -3.82 -9.23
CA ALA A 69 2.13 -3.17 -10.05
C ALA A 69 2.05 -1.64 -9.87
N VAL A 70 0.83 -1.10 -9.77
CA VAL A 70 0.58 0.31 -9.50
C VAL A 70 1.04 0.69 -8.09
N VAL A 71 0.76 -0.14 -7.08
CA VAL A 71 1.19 0.10 -5.69
C VAL A 71 2.72 0.04 -5.58
N VAL A 72 3.36 -0.96 -6.20
CA VAL A 72 4.83 -1.08 -6.26
C VAL A 72 5.44 0.16 -6.92
N ALA A 73 4.94 0.55 -8.10
CA ALA A 73 5.46 1.70 -8.83
C ALA A 73 5.27 3.01 -8.04
N GLY A 74 4.07 3.22 -7.48
CA GLY A 74 3.74 4.39 -6.67
C GLY A 74 4.63 4.50 -5.42
N LEU A 75 4.79 3.41 -4.67
CA LEU A 75 5.67 3.37 -3.50
C LEU A 75 7.14 3.55 -3.89
N ALA A 76 7.60 2.95 -4.99
CA ALA A 76 8.97 3.09 -5.46
C ALA A 76 9.32 4.55 -5.78
N ILE A 77 8.45 5.24 -6.54
CA ILE A 77 8.61 6.66 -6.87
C ILE A 77 8.58 7.50 -5.60
N ALA A 78 7.58 7.31 -4.74
CA ALA A 78 7.45 8.10 -3.51
C ALA A 78 8.62 7.90 -2.55
N PHE A 79 9.11 6.66 -2.40
CA PHE A 79 10.26 6.35 -1.55
C PHE A 79 11.58 6.87 -2.12
N PHE A 80 11.70 6.93 -3.45
CA PHE A 80 12.84 7.56 -4.10
C PHE A 80 12.86 9.07 -3.84
N VAL A 81 11.72 9.75 -4.00
CA VAL A 81 11.57 11.17 -3.66
C VAL A 81 11.87 11.42 -2.18
N ALA A 82 11.32 10.59 -1.28
CA ALA A 82 11.59 10.63 0.14
C ALA A 82 13.09 10.47 0.47
N HIS A 83 13.79 9.62 -0.25
CA HIS A 83 15.23 9.42 -0.08
C HIS A 83 16.03 10.68 -0.43
N ILE A 84 15.64 11.39 -1.49
CA ILE A 84 16.26 12.67 -1.86
C ILE A 84 15.94 13.73 -0.81
N LEU A 85 14.68 13.80 -0.37
CA LEU A 85 14.21 14.80 0.59
C LEU A 85 14.93 14.68 1.95
N LEU A 86 15.24 13.46 2.38
CA LEU A 86 16.02 13.20 3.61
C LEU A 86 17.46 13.73 3.56
N LYS A 87 18.00 14.06 2.38
CA LYS A 87 19.31 14.73 2.28
C LYS A 87 19.21 16.24 2.53
N ILE A 88 18.02 16.80 2.35
CA ILE A 88 17.74 18.24 2.45
C ILE A 88 17.19 18.58 3.84
N ILE A 89 16.35 17.71 4.40
CA ILE A 89 15.61 17.96 5.63
C ILE A 89 16.08 17.02 6.76
N SER A 90 16.29 17.58 7.95
CA SER A 90 16.70 16.86 9.17
C SER A 90 15.52 16.27 9.97
N ILE A 91 14.56 15.63 9.30
CA ILE A 91 13.43 14.94 9.95
C ILE A 91 13.76 13.44 10.10
N GLU A 92 13.14 12.79 11.09
CA GLU A 92 13.24 11.35 11.26
C GLU A 92 12.86 10.58 9.99
N ARG A 93 13.77 9.69 9.55
CA ARG A 93 13.58 8.80 8.39
C ARG A 93 12.22 8.09 8.41
N LYS A 94 11.78 7.61 9.57
CA LYS A 94 10.50 6.90 9.77
C LYS A 94 9.30 7.75 9.33
N ILE A 95 9.31 9.03 9.69
CA ILE A 95 8.20 9.96 9.45
C ILE A 95 8.14 10.33 7.97
N ILE A 96 9.28 10.65 7.35
CA ILE A 96 9.33 11.00 5.91
C ILE A 96 8.86 9.84 5.05
N TYR A 97 9.28 8.60 5.34
CA TYR A 97 8.80 7.44 4.59
C TYR A 97 7.32 7.13 4.87
N ALA A 98 6.82 7.37 6.09
CA ALA A 98 5.39 7.26 6.38
C ALA A 98 4.56 8.26 5.54
N LEU A 99 4.97 9.53 5.49
CA LEU A 99 4.32 10.55 4.66
C LEU A 99 4.39 10.19 3.18
N ALA A 100 5.52 9.66 2.71
CA ALA A 100 5.68 9.22 1.32
C ALA A 100 4.77 8.03 0.99
N GLY A 101 4.65 7.05 1.88
CA GLY A 101 3.74 5.91 1.70
C GLY A 101 2.27 6.34 1.69
N GLY A 102 1.90 7.26 2.57
CA GLY A 102 0.57 7.89 2.56
C GLY A 102 0.31 8.67 1.27
N ALA A 103 1.28 9.47 0.82
CA ALA A 103 1.17 10.23 -0.43
C ALA A 103 1.05 9.31 -1.67
N ALA A 104 1.75 8.17 -1.68
CA ALA A 104 1.64 7.18 -2.75
C ALA A 104 0.21 6.61 -2.83
N LEU A 105 -0.33 6.13 -1.69
CA LEU A 105 -1.70 5.60 -1.70
C LEU A 105 -2.76 6.70 -1.87
N PHE A 106 -2.51 7.93 -1.42
CA PHE A 106 -3.35 9.08 -1.75
C PHE A 106 -3.40 9.31 -3.26
N ALA A 107 -2.25 9.31 -3.95
CA ALA A 107 -2.20 9.47 -5.39
C ALA A 107 -2.96 8.35 -6.10
N ILE A 108 -2.81 7.10 -5.66
CA ILE A 108 -3.50 5.95 -6.25
C ILE A 108 -5.02 6.01 -6.03
N VAL A 109 -5.47 6.46 -4.85
CA VAL A 109 -6.88 6.36 -4.44
C VAL A 109 -7.68 7.63 -4.73
N VAL A 110 -7.00 8.77 -4.90
CA VAL A 110 -7.63 10.09 -5.14
C VAL A 110 -7.29 10.61 -6.54
N LEU A 111 -6.00 10.63 -6.92
CA LEU A 111 -5.59 11.23 -8.19
C LEU A 111 -5.85 10.29 -9.37
N MET A 112 -5.67 8.98 -9.21
CA MET A 112 -5.90 8.03 -10.30
C MET A 112 -7.39 8.01 -10.73
N PRO A 113 -8.39 7.86 -9.85
CA PRO A 113 -9.79 7.92 -10.29
C PRO A 113 -10.11 9.27 -10.95
N LEU A 114 -9.56 10.38 -10.44
CA LEU A 114 -9.76 11.70 -11.03
C LEU A 114 -9.17 11.81 -12.45
N ALA A 115 -8.05 11.15 -12.73
CA ALA A 115 -7.41 11.12 -14.05
C ALA A 115 -8.09 10.17 -15.06
N PHE A 116 -8.81 9.14 -14.56
CA PHE A 116 -9.47 8.11 -15.37
C PHE A 116 -11.01 8.22 -15.33
N TYR A 117 -11.56 9.45 -15.28
CA TYR A 117 -13.00 9.72 -15.32
C TYR A 117 -13.83 8.98 -14.23
N ASN A 118 -13.31 8.90 -13.01
CA ASN A 118 -13.90 8.21 -11.85
C ASN A 118 -14.12 6.70 -12.05
N LEU A 119 -13.27 6.04 -12.84
CA LEU A 119 -13.18 4.59 -12.80
C LEU A 119 -12.63 4.14 -11.44
N ASP A 120 -13.54 3.78 -10.52
CA ASP A 120 -13.20 3.20 -9.23
C ASP A 120 -12.68 1.76 -9.40
N LEU A 121 -11.40 1.66 -9.75
CA LEU A 121 -10.66 0.40 -9.89
C LEU A 121 -10.53 -0.36 -8.55
N ILE A 122 -10.63 0.36 -7.44
CA ILE A 122 -10.54 -0.19 -6.09
C ILE A 122 -11.90 0.03 -5.43
N ALA A 123 -12.69 -1.04 -5.25
CA ALA A 123 -13.99 -0.91 -4.60
C ALA A 123 -13.88 -0.36 -3.16
N GLY A 124 -12.75 -0.63 -2.49
CA GLY A 124 -12.38 -0.06 -1.20
C GLY A 124 -12.18 1.46 -1.16
N ALA A 125 -12.08 2.11 -2.32
CA ALA A 125 -11.88 3.55 -2.47
C ALA A 125 -13.17 4.34 -2.74
N ARG A 126 -14.33 3.67 -2.91
CA ARG A 126 -15.60 4.32 -3.28
C ARG A 126 -16.09 5.34 -2.24
N THR A 127 -15.74 5.15 -0.97
CA THR A 127 -16.17 6.02 0.14
C THR A 127 -15.00 6.84 0.68
N LEU A 128 -15.29 8.04 1.21
CA LEU A 128 -14.26 8.89 1.85
C LEU A 128 -13.53 8.16 2.99
N LEU A 129 -14.27 7.38 3.80
CA LEU A 129 -13.69 6.55 4.85
C LEU A 129 -12.74 5.49 4.30
N GLY A 130 -13.13 4.82 3.22
CA GLY A 130 -12.28 3.84 2.56
C GLY A 130 -10.98 4.44 2.03
N LYS A 131 -11.05 5.64 1.44
CA LYS A 131 -9.85 6.39 1.04
C LYS A 131 -8.94 6.69 2.23
N GLY A 132 -9.51 7.13 3.36
CA GLY A 132 -8.76 7.38 4.60
C GLY A 132 -8.04 6.14 5.14
N ILE A 133 -8.71 4.99 5.15
CA ILE A 133 -8.11 3.71 5.60
C ILE A 133 -6.96 3.29 4.68
N LEU A 134 -7.12 3.45 3.36
CA LEU A 134 -6.07 3.13 2.41
C LEU A 134 -4.85 4.04 2.59
N ILE A 135 -5.06 5.35 2.72
CA ILE A 135 -3.96 6.32 2.93
C ILE A 135 -3.21 6.00 4.23
N THR A 136 -3.92 5.71 5.32
CA THR A 136 -3.28 5.33 6.59
C THR A 136 -2.55 3.98 6.48
N GLY A 137 -3.07 3.01 5.74
CA GLY A 137 -2.36 1.78 5.39
C GLY A 137 -1.04 2.05 4.67
N GLY A 138 -1.02 3.03 3.77
CA GLY A 138 0.17 3.49 3.08
C GLY A 138 1.19 4.14 4.03
N MET A 139 0.71 4.93 4.99
CA MET A 139 1.55 5.50 6.04
C MET A 139 2.19 4.43 6.92
N ILE A 140 1.44 3.38 7.30
CA ILE A 140 1.94 2.25 8.09
C ILE A 140 3.03 1.50 7.32
N ALA A 141 2.80 1.20 6.04
CA ALA A 141 3.78 0.57 5.17
C ALA A 141 5.06 1.42 5.04
N GLY A 142 4.91 2.72 4.83
CA GLY A 142 6.01 3.68 4.78
C GLY A 142 6.81 3.78 6.08
N TYR A 143 6.12 3.83 7.21
CA TYR A 143 6.75 3.83 8.54
C TYR A 143 7.60 2.58 8.76
N TYR A 144 7.05 1.41 8.43
CA TYR A 144 7.76 0.12 8.51
C TYR A 144 9.05 0.14 7.68
N PHE A 145 8.96 0.60 6.43
CA PHE A 145 10.12 0.72 5.54
C PHE A 145 11.18 1.65 6.13
N GLY A 146 10.79 2.83 6.60
CA GLY A 146 11.71 3.82 7.17
C GLY A 146 12.42 3.31 8.44
N ALA A 147 11.69 2.61 9.32
CA ALA A 147 12.22 2.06 10.56
C ALA A 147 13.20 0.92 10.33
N LYS A 148 12.85 -0.03 9.46
CA LYS A 148 13.67 -1.23 9.23
C LYS A 148 14.87 -0.94 8.33
N SER A 149 14.72 -0.08 7.32
CA SER A 149 15.84 0.33 6.46
C SER A 149 16.94 1.06 7.21
N LYS A 150 16.59 1.89 8.23
CA LYS A 150 17.60 2.54 9.10
C LYS A 150 18.46 1.51 9.83
N LYS A 151 17.84 0.43 10.35
CA LYS A 151 18.54 -0.65 11.05
C LYS A 151 19.46 -1.45 10.13
N VAL A 152 19.01 -1.71 8.89
CA VAL A 152 19.82 -2.43 7.88
C VAL A 152 21.12 -1.68 7.59
N VAL A 153 21.05 -0.35 7.42
CA VAL A 153 22.23 0.49 7.17
C VAL A 153 23.13 0.61 8.40
N ALA A 154 22.55 0.68 9.61
CA ALA A 154 23.33 0.76 10.85
C ALA A 154 24.16 -0.51 11.09
N ASN A 155 23.59 -1.68 10.84
CA ASN A 155 24.27 -2.97 11.04
C ASN A 155 25.41 -3.25 10.03
N GLU A 156 25.51 -2.52 8.92
CA GLU A 156 26.65 -2.61 7.99
C GLU A 156 27.87 -1.81 8.51
N LYS A 157 27.63 -0.81 9.36
CA LYS A 157 28.67 0.09 9.87
C LYS A 157 29.26 -0.34 11.22
N SER A 158 28.71 -1.41 11.81
CA SER A 158 29.19 -2.04 13.05
C SER A 158 29.99 -3.29 12.71
#